data_AF-A0A7C5Z4G7-F1
#
_entry.id   AF-A0A7C5Z4G7-F1
#
_cell.length_a   1.000
_cell.length_b   1.000
_cell.length_c   1.000
_cell.angle_alpha   90.00
_cell.angle_beta   90.00
_cell.angle_gamma   90.00
#
_symmetry.space_group_name_H-M   'P 1'
#
loop_
_entity.id
_entity.type
_entity.pdbx_description
1 polymer ?
#
loop_
_entity_poly.entity_id
_entity_poly.type
_entity_poly.pdbx_seq_one_letter_code
_entity_poly.pdbx_strand_id
1 'polypeptide(L)'
;MSPLSFLARPERWLWAIHTHRGTISAAPNFAYELCLRRLDEHAFEGLDLSSWRLALNGAEPISPDTITRFCERFAPYGFRPEAITPVYGLAEMVRDNPEVRKLIDMADKHLCALGYTDHGFGHVNRVALRAQQVLRELRMPQREVELAGIAAYLHDIGNMIHRRNHAHHSALMSVPILQKMGMPLEEIAVVTSAIANHDEGDGQPVSNVSAALIIADKSDVLRSRVRNPKLVSFDIHDRVNYAAMSSELVVEREKYLITLKLKVDTVISPLMEYFEIFLTRMKMSREAAKLLNCDYQLVINGVPLS
;
A
#
# COMPACT_ATOMS: atom_id res chain seq x y z
N MET A 1 21.69 18.47 -3.29
CA MET A 1 22.54 17.28 -3.60
C MET A 1 21.70 16.32 -4.43
N SER A 2 22.22 15.73 -5.51
CA SER A 2 21.43 14.76 -6.29
C SER A 2 21.35 13.39 -5.60
N PRO A 3 20.28 12.60 -5.79
CA PRO A 3 20.15 11.27 -5.17
C PRO A 3 21.32 10.34 -5.49
N LEU A 4 21.79 10.32 -6.74
CA LEU A 4 22.93 9.50 -7.16
C LEU A 4 24.23 9.92 -6.46
N SER A 5 24.44 11.22 -6.22
CA SER A 5 25.62 11.70 -5.49
C SER A 5 25.60 11.28 -4.03
N PHE A 6 24.42 11.27 -3.41
CA PHE A 6 24.23 10.78 -2.05
C PHE A 6 24.48 9.27 -1.95
N LEU A 7 23.89 8.48 -2.85
CA LEU A 7 24.07 7.02 -2.85
C LEU A 7 25.54 6.60 -3.04
N ALA A 8 26.29 7.35 -3.85
CA ALA A 8 27.71 7.10 -4.05
C ALA A 8 28.55 7.46 -2.81
N ARG A 9 28.24 8.58 -2.16
CA ARG A 9 29.02 9.16 -1.04
C ARG A 9 28.08 9.69 0.06
N PRO A 10 27.52 8.82 0.90
CA PRO A 10 26.51 9.21 1.90
C PRO A 10 27.08 10.17 2.97
N GLU A 11 28.38 10.14 3.23
CA GLU A 11 29.06 11.07 4.15
C GLU A 11 28.90 12.53 3.74
N ARG A 12 28.72 12.81 2.44
CA ARG A 12 28.54 14.19 1.95
C ARG A 12 27.31 14.84 2.57
N TRP A 13 26.29 14.06 2.91
CA TRP A 13 25.09 14.59 3.55
C TRP A 13 25.39 15.14 4.94
N LEU A 14 26.15 14.40 5.75
CA LEU A 14 26.57 14.81 7.08
C LEU A 14 27.52 16.01 7.01
N TRP A 15 28.47 15.99 6.08
CA TRP A 15 29.38 17.12 5.85
C TRP A 15 28.66 18.36 5.33
N ALA A 16 27.63 18.22 4.49
CA ALA A 16 26.82 19.35 4.07
C ALA A 16 26.10 20.01 5.25
N ILE A 17 25.58 19.22 6.19
CA ILE A 17 24.97 19.73 7.43
C ILE A 17 26.01 20.47 8.27
N HIS A 18 27.20 19.89 8.46
CA HIS A 18 28.29 20.52 9.18
C HIS A 18 28.73 21.86 8.53
N THR A 19 29.13 21.83 7.26
CA THR A 19 29.68 22.97 6.52
C THR A 19 28.70 24.13 6.43
N HIS A 20 27.42 23.84 6.20
CA HIS A 20 26.39 24.88 6.07
C HIS A 20 25.65 25.18 7.38
N ARG A 21 26.05 24.55 8.50
CA ARG A 21 25.35 24.63 9.79
C ARG A 21 23.86 24.33 9.64
N GLY A 22 23.53 23.32 8.83
CA GLY A 22 22.17 22.94 8.47
C GLY A 22 21.35 22.58 9.71
N THR A 23 20.24 23.26 9.92
CA THR A 23 19.39 23.04 11.10
C THR A 23 18.25 22.07 10.85
N ILE A 24 17.85 21.90 9.58
CA ILE A 24 16.77 21.02 9.14
C ILE A 24 17.26 20.20 7.96
N SER A 25 16.98 18.90 7.98
CA SER A 25 17.27 17.99 6.88
C SER A 25 16.26 16.85 6.91
N ALA A 26 15.75 16.47 5.73
CA ALA A 26 14.81 15.37 5.57
C ALA A 26 15.47 14.24 4.79
N ALA A 27 15.28 13.01 5.26
CA ALA A 27 15.75 11.83 4.57
C ALA A 27 14.89 10.60 4.91
N PRO A 28 14.79 9.62 4.01
CA PRO A 28 14.17 8.34 4.32
C PRO A 28 15.04 7.49 5.25
N ASN A 29 14.43 6.51 5.92
CA ASN A 29 15.10 5.66 6.90
C ASN A 29 16.37 4.97 6.36
N PHE A 30 16.39 4.60 5.08
CA PHE A 30 17.48 3.97 4.38
C PHE A 30 18.70 4.88 4.30
N ALA A 31 18.52 6.20 4.27
CA ALA A 31 19.63 7.13 4.25
C ALA A 31 20.45 7.05 5.54
N TYR A 32 19.76 6.94 6.69
CA TYR A 32 20.38 6.71 7.99
C TYR A 32 21.09 5.35 8.04
N GLU A 33 20.42 4.29 7.56
CA GLU A 33 21.01 2.95 7.47
C GLU A 33 22.25 2.92 6.55
N LEU A 34 22.22 3.67 5.45
CA LEU A 34 23.33 3.76 4.49
C LEU A 34 24.56 4.42 5.14
N CYS A 35 24.36 5.48 5.94
CA CYS A 35 25.41 6.09 6.73
C CYS A 35 26.00 5.12 7.77
N LEU A 36 25.18 4.27 8.38
CA LEU A 36 25.64 3.24 9.31
C LEU A 36 26.47 2.14 8.63
N ARG A 37 26.12 1.75 7.39
CA ARG A 37 26.76 0.61 6.71
C ARG A 37 28.04 0.95 5.95
N ARG A 38 28.13 2.14 5.38
CA ARG A 38 29.19 2.46 4.39
C ARG A 38 30.33 3.31 4.90
N LEU A 39 30.23 3.85 6.11
CA LEU A 39 31.16 4.86 6.58
C LEU A 39 32.11 4.26 7.61
N ASP A 40 33.40 4.50 7.46
CA ASP A 40 34.43 4.11 8.42
C ASP A 40 34.49 5.12 9.58
N GLU A 41 34.86 4.67 10.78
CA GLU A 41 34.93 5.54 11.97
C GLU A 41 35.91 6.71 11.84
N HIS A 42 36.98 6.52 11.04
CA HIS A 42 37.99 7.54 10.77
C HIS A 42 37.54 8.62 9.78
N ALA A 43 36.39 8.44 9.11
CA ALA A 43 35.91 9.37 8.07
C ALA A 43 35.26 10.65 8.63
N PHE A 44 35.19 10.79 9.96
CA PHE A 44 34.40 11.82 10.63
C PHE A 44 35.19 12.69 11.61
N GLU A 45 36.53 12.62 11.56
CA GLU A 45 37.36 13.55 12.31
C GLU A 45 37.01 15.00 11.93
N GLY A 46 36.64 15.81 12.93
CA GLY A 46 36.20 17.20 12.74
C GLY A 46 34.72 17.40 12.38
N LEU A 47 33.93 16.33 12.24
CA LEU A 47 32.48 16.45 12.00
C LEU A 47 31.78 17.03 13.24
N ASP A 48 30.92 18.03 13.02
CA ASP A 48 30.04 18.61 14.04
C ASP A 48 28.61 18.74 13.50
N LEU A 49 27.71 17.94 14.06
CA LEU A 49 26.28 17.87 13.77
C LEU A 49 25.42 18.59 14.81
N SER A 50 26.01 19.32 15.77
CA SER A 50 25.28 20.04 16.83
C SER A 50 24.28 21.07 16.30
N SER A 51 24.49 21.59 15.09
CA SER A 51 23.56 22.50 14.41
C SER A 51 22.26 21.82 13.96
N TRP A 52 22.25 20.50 13.79
CA TRP A 52 21.10 19.76 13.30
C TRP A 52 20.02 19.67 14.38
N ARG A 53 18.88 20.31 14.13
CA ARG A 53 17.77 20.42 15.09
C ARG A 53 16.56 19.57 14.70
N LEU A 54 16.29 19.43 13.40
CA LEU A 54 15.19 18.60 12.88
C LEU A 54 15.73 17.66 11.80
N ALA A 55 15.87 16.39 12.16
CA ALA A 55 16.19 15.27 11.28
C ALA A 55 14.88 14.57 10.92
N LEU A 56 14.21 15.08 9.89
CA LEU A 56 12.90 14.58 9.45
C LEU A 56 13.09 13.20 8.80
N ASN A 57 12.59 12.15 9.44
CA ASN A 57 12.65 10.77 8.94
C ASN A 57 11.26 10.32 8.47
N GLY A 58 11.09 10.02 7.18
CA GLY A 58 9.80 9.61 6.60
C GLY A 58 9.94 9.10 5.17
N ALA A 59 8.88 9.16 4.36
CA ALA A 59 8.81 8.62 2.99
C ALA A 59 8.98 7.08 2.86
N GLU A 60 9.21 6.39 3.97
CA GLU A 60 9.17 4.93 4.08
C GLU A 60 9.00 4.51 5.56
N PRO A 61 8.73 3.22 5.85
CA PRO A 61 8.67 2.73 7.23
C PRO A 61 9.95 3.02 8.01
N ILE A 62 9.78 3.61 9.19
CA ILE A 62 10.88 3.98 10.08
C ILE A 62 11.28 2.75 10.92
N SER A 63 12.58 2.44 10.94
CA SER A 63 13.15 1.36 11.75
C SER A 63 13.68 1.93 13.07
N PRO A 64 13.09 1.57 14.23
CA PRO A 64 13.60 2.03 15.52
C PRO A 64 15.07 1.61 15.78
N ASP A 65 15.47 0.42 15.31
CA ASP A 65 16.85 -0.06 15.41
C ASP A 65 17.84 0.82 14.64
N THR A 66 17.51 1.12 13.37
CA THR A 66 18.32 2.01 12.52
C THR A 66 18.51 3.36 13.20
N ILE A 67 17.44 3.93 13.76
CA ILE A 67 17.49 5.24 14.41
C ILE A 67 18.31 5.21 15.69
N THR A 68 18.14 4.18 16.53
CA THR A 68 18.90 4.03 17.77
C THR A 68 20.39 3.96 17.48
N ARG A 69 20.79 3.08 16.56
CA ARG A 69 22.19 2.91 16.15
C ARG A 69 22.76 4.17 15.51
N PHE A 70 21.98 4.91 14.72
CA PHE A 70 22.42 6.18 14.14
C PHE A 70 22.67 7.22 15.23
N CYS A 71 21.76 7.35 16.19
CA CYS A 71 21.93 8.28 17.31
C CYS A 71 23.19 7.96 18.12
N GLU A 72 23.39 6.70 18.48
CA GLU A 72 24.57 6.24 19.23
C GLU A 72 25.86 6.52 18.47
N ARG A 73 25.90 6.16 17.18
CA ARG A 73 27.09 6.33 16.34
C ARG A 73 27.49 7.79 16.16
N PHE A 74 26.52 8.69 16.02
CA PHE A 74 26.78 10.09 15.72
C PHE A 74 26.72 11.03 16.94
N ALA A 75 26.40 10.51 18.13
CA ALA A 75 26.42 11.28 19.38
C ALA A 75 27.79 11.93 19.67
N PRO A 76 28.95 11.26 19.48
CA PRO A 76 30.25 11.90 19.69
C PRO A 76 30.52 13.11 18.78
N TYR A 77 29.84 13.18 17.63
CA TYR A 77 29.93 14.30 16.68
C TYR A 77 28.83 15.34 16.89
N GLY A 78 28.20 15.36 18.06
CA GLY A 78 27.22 16.38 18.45
C GLY A 78 25.80 16.16 17.94
N PHE A 79 25.50 15.03 17.28
CA PHE A 79 24.12 14.69 16.94
C PHE A 79 23.31 14.42 18.21
N ARG A 80 22.14 15.04 18.30
CA ARG A 80 21.25 14.90 19.46
C ARG A 80 20.09 13.96 19.11
N PRO A 81 19.82 12.91 19.91
CA PRO A 81 18.68 12.02 19.66
C PRO A 81 17.36 12.76 19.53
N GLU A 82 17.18 13.86 20.25
CA GLU A 82 15.99 14.71 20.22
C GLU A 82 15.78 15.41 18.86
N ALA A 83 16.80 15.45 18.01
CA ALA A 83 16.66 15.98 16.65
C ALA A 83 15.90 15.01 15.73
N ILE A 84 15.85 13.70 16.04
CA ILE A 84 15.10 12.74 15.23
C ILE A 84 13.62 13.09 15.29
N THR A 85 13.06 13.42 14.14
CA THR A 85 11.67 13.82 13.99
C THR A 85 11.01 12.89 12.98
N PRO A 86 10.37 11.79 13.44
CA PRO A 86 9.54 10.96 12.58
C PRO A 86 8.44 11.80 11.93
N VAL A 87 8.29 11.70 10.61
CA VAL A 87 7.22 12.37 9.87
C VAL A 87 6.34 11.35 9.17
N TYR A 88 5.03 11.55 9.27
CA TYR A 88 4.05 10.74 8.56
C TYR A 88 4.05 11.11 7.08
N GLY A 89 4.01 10.09 6.22
CA GLY A 89 3.73 10.27 4.81
C GLY A 89 2.23 10.50 4.58
N LEU A 90 1.89 10.86 3.35
CA LEU A 90 0.52 11.15 2.97
C LEU A 90 -0.40 9.92 3.09
N ALA A 91 0.15 8.72 2.91
CA ALA A 91 -0.59 7.46 3.09
C ALA A 91 -1.02 7.25 4.56
N GLU A 92 -0.13 7.51 5.51
CA GLU A 92 -0.44 7.44 6.94
C GLU A 92 -1.42 8.53 7.34
N MET A 93 -1.25 9.75 6.81
CA MET A 93 -2.20 10.84 7.05
C MET A 93 -3.60 10.47 6.55
N VAL A 94 -3.73 9.79 5.41
CA VAL A 94 -5.04 9.35 4.88
C VAL A 94 -5.65 8.28 5.79
N ARG A 95 -4.85 7.32 6.24
CA ARG A 95 -5.29 6.25 7.15
C ARG A 95 -5.78 6.76 8.49
N ASP A 96 -5.10 7.77 9.02
CA ASP A 96 -5.35 8.29 10.36
C ASP A 96 -6.32 9.51 10.33
N ASN A 97 -6.75 9.94 9.14
CA ASN A 97 -7.69 11.04 8.95
C ASN A 97 -9.10 10.70 9.54
N PRO A 98 -9.64 11.51 10.47
CA PRO A 98 -10.93 11.24 11.11
C PRO A 98 -12.12 11.19 10.14
N GLU A 99 -12.12 12.03 9.09
CA GLU A 99 -13.17 12.06 8.06
C GLU A 99 -13.14 10.74 7.27
N VAL A 100 -11.97 10.33 6.76
CA VAL A 100 -11.79 9.05 6.04
C VAL A 100 -12.23 7.86 6.88
N ARG A 101 -11.78 7.80 8.14
CA ARG A 101 -12.13 6.71 9.05
C ARG A 101 -13.64 6.63 9.26
N LYS A 102 -14.33 7.77 9.38
CA LYS A 102 -15.78 7.77 9.55
C LYS A 102 -16.51 7.33 8.29
N LEU A 103 -16.01 7.70 7.12
CA LEU A 103 -16.57 7.24 5.84
C LEU A 103 -16.45 5.73 5.68
N ILE A 104 -15.30 5.13 6.02
CA ILE A 104 -15.10 3.67 6.02
C ILE A 104 -16.06 2.97 6.99
N ASP A 105 -16.18 3.47 8.23
CA ASP A 105 -17.11 2.92 9.23
C ASP A 105 -18.57 2.94 8.74
N MET A 106 -18.99 4.04 8.10
CA MET A 106 -20.36 4.16 7.59
C MET A 106 -20.59 3.31 6.34
N ALA A 107 -19.64 3.27 5.41
CA ALA A 107 -19.67 2.38 4.24
C ALA A 107 -19.82 0.91 4.68
N ASP A 108 -19.03 0.47 5.66
CA ASP A 108 -19.08 -0.88 6.19
C ASP A 108 -20.44 -1.21 6.83
N LYS A 109 -20.99 -0.28 7.62
CA LYS A 109 -22.32 -0.44 8.23
C LYS A 109 -23.43 -0.56 7.20
N HIS A 110 -23.39 0.24 6.13
CA HIS A 110 -24.38 0.17 5.05
C HIS A 110 -24.31 -1.18 4.32
N LEU A 111 -23.10 -1.63 3.99
CA LEU A 111 -22.90 -2.93 3.35
C LEU A 111 -23.32 -4.09 4.25
N CYS A 112 -23.04 -4.01 5.55
CA CYS A 112 -23.52 -4.98 6.53
C CYS A 112 -25.05 -5.07 6.57
N ALA A 113 -25.75 -3.94 6.51
CA ALA A 113 -27.22 -3.91 6.50
C ALA A 113 -27.82 -4.55 5.24
N LEU A 114 -27.07 -4.56 4.13
CA LEU A 114 -27.43 -5.20 2.87
C LEU A 114 -27.00 -6.66 2.76
N GLY A 115 -26.31 -7.20 3.79
CA GLY A 115 -25.84 -8.59 3.81
C GLY A 115 -24.50 -8.83 3.13
N TYR A 116 -23.75 -7.80 2.77
CA TYR A 116 -22.41 -7.96 2.17
C TYR A 116 -21.32 -8.28 3.19
N THR A 117 -20.23 -8.85 2.69
CA THR A 117 -18.99 -9.14 3.44
C THR A 117 -18.34 -7.89 4.05
N ASP A 118 -17.32 -8.10 4.91
CA ASP A 118 -16.48 -7.04 5.47
C ASP A 118 -15.83 -6.20 4.38
N HIS A 119 -16.06 -4.89 4.44
CA HIS A 119 -15.39 -3.87 3.63
C HIS A 119 -14.83 -2.75 4.55
N GLY A 120 -14.68 -3.05 5.85
CA GLY A 120 -14.21 -2.13 6.86
C GLY A 120 -12.69 -2.05 6.90
N PHE A 121 -12.16 -1.62 8.04
CA PHE A 121 -10.72 -1.38 8.21
C PHE A 121 -9.86 -2.62 7.91
N GLY A 122 -10.34 -3.83 8.19
CA GLY A 122 -9.60 -5.06 7.88
C GLY A 122 -9.33 -5.19 6.39
N HIS A 123 -10.37 -5.03 5.58
CA HIS A 123 -10.30 -5.08 4.12
C HIS A 123 -9.42 -3.98 3.53
N VAL A 124 -9.74 -2.70 3.77
CA VAL A 124 -9.01 -1.58 3.12
C VAL A 124 -7.53 -1.53 3.49
N ASN A 125 -7.15 -1.92 4.71
CA ASN A 125 -5.74 -2.03 5.10
C ASN A 125 -5.01 -3.13 4.32
N ARG A 126 -5.64 -4.31 4.16
CA ARG A 126 -5.03 -5.42 3.41
C ARG A 126 -4.88 -5.08 1.93
N VAL A 127 -5.90 -4.49 1.31
CA VAL A 127 -5.84 -4.06 -0.09
C VAL A 127 -4.74 -3.02 -0.27
N ALA A 128 -4.63 -2.03 0.62
CA ALA A 128 -3.56 -1.04 0.56
C ALA A 128 -2.15 -1.66 0.67
N LEU A 129 -1.94 -2.56 1.64
CA LEU A 129 -0.65 -3.24 1.81
C LEU A 129 -0.31 -4.14 0.61
N ARG A 130 -1.29 -4.85 0.05
CA ARG A 130 -1.10 -5.70 -1.14
C ARG A 130 -0.82 -4.88 -2.39
N ALA A 131 -1.53 -3.76 -2.60
CA ALA A 131 -1.27 -2.88 -3.73
C ALA A 131 0.17 -2.31 -3.67
N GLN A 132 0.60 -1.90 -2.47
CA GLN A 132 1.98 -1.49 -2.22
C GLN A 132 2.97 -2.63 -2.46
N GLN A 133 2.67 -3.84 -1.96
CA GLN A 133 3.51 -5.02 -2.13
C GLN A 133 3.74 -5.35 -3.61
N VAL A 134 2.68 -5.36 -4.42
CA VAL A 134 2.76 -5.64 -5.86
C VAL A 134 3.75 -4.71 -6.55
N LEU A 135 3.59 -3.40 -6.36
CA LEU A 135 4.47 -2.42 -7.00
C LEU A 135 5.91 -2.47 -6.43
N ARG A 136 6.06 -2.71 -5.13
CA ARG A 136 7.38 -2.81 -4.47
C ARG A 136 8.16 -4.02 -4.96
N GLU A 137 7.52 -5.19 -5.06
CA GLU A 137 8.16 -6.42 -5.55
C GLU A 137 8.54 -6.30 -7.04
N LEU A 138 7.78 -5.55 -7.83
CA LEU A 138 8.12 -5.19 -9.21
C LEU A 138 9.17 -4.08 -9.33
N ARG A 139 9.62 -3.49 -8.21
CA ARG A 139 10.57 -2.36 -8.15
C ARG A 139 10.09 -1.11 -8.91
N MET A 140 8.79 -0.85 -8.86
CA MET A 140 8.21 0.39 -9.38
C MET A 140 8.62 1.58 -8.52
N PRO A 141 8.54 2.83 -9.05
CA PRO A 141 8.92 4.02 -8.30
C PRO A 141 8.20 4.11 -6.94
N GLN A 142 8.93 4.46 -5.88
CA GLN A 142 8.39 4.53 -4.51
C GLN A 142 7.15 5.42 -4.42
N ARG A 143 7.09 6.50 -5.21
CA ARG A 143 5.91 7.37 -5.23
C ARG A 143 4.66 6.65 -5.77
N GLU A 144 4.79 5.80 -6.79
CA GLU A 144 3.68 4.99 -7.29
C GLU A 144 3.21 3.96 -6.26
N VAL A 145 4.14 3.37 -5.50
CA VAL A 145 3.83 2.49 -4.37
C VAL A 145 2.96 3.22 -3.34
N GLU A 146 3.33 4.44 -2.97
CA GLU A 146 2.55 5.27 -2.04
C GLU A 146 1.16 5.62 -2.59
N LEU A 147 1.07 6.07 -3.84
CA LEU A 147 -0.21 6.41 -4.48
C LEU A 147 -1.14 5.20 -4.59
N ALA A 148 -0.59 4.00 -4.85
CA ALA A 148 -1.37 2.76 -4.85
C ALA A 148 -1.93 2.43 -3.46
N GLY A 149 -1.13 2.63 -2.41
CA GLY A 149 -1.61 2.50 -1.02
C GLY A 149 -2.73 3.49 -0.69
N ILE A 150 -2.61 4.75 -1.11
CA ILE A 150 -3.64 5.77 -0.90
C ILE A 150 -4.92 5.44 -1.67
N ALA A 151 -4.81 5.11 -2.95
CA ALA A 151 -5.94 4.73 -3.79
C ALA A 151 -6.68 3.53 -3.21
N ALA A 152 -5.95 2.49 -2.84
CA ALA A 152 -6.48 1.30 -2.20
C ALA A 152 -7.12 1.56 -0.83
N TYR A 153 -6.61 2.49 -0.04
CA TYR A 153 -7.23 2.80 1.24
C TYR A 153 -8.59 3.51 1.09
N LEU A 154 -8.74 4.31 0.03
CA LEU A 154 -9.92 5.12 -0.24
C LEU A 154 -10.92 4.46 -1.20
N HIS A 155 -10.56 3.35 -1.86
CA HIS A 155 -11.30 2.85 -3.02
C HIS A 155 -12.78 2.54 -2.78
N ASP A 156 -13.15 2.23 -1.54
CA ASP A 156 -14.47 1.74 -1.17
C ASP A 156 -15.31 2.70 -0.30
N ILE A 157 -14.82 3.92 -0.03
CA ILE A 157 -15.55 4.90 0.80
C ILE A 157 -16.89 5.31 0.18
N GLY A 158 -17.02 5.20 -1.14
CA GLY A 158 -18.23 5.48 -1.91
C GLY A 158 -19.39 4.54 -1.62
N ASN A 159 -19.15 3.38 -1.00
CA ASN A 159 -20.22 2.52 -0.50
C ASN A 159 -21.02 3.18 0.64
N MET A 160 -20.51 4.27 1.24
CA MET A 160 -21.29 5.13 2.13
C MET A 160 -22.51 5.74 1.43
N ILE A 161 -22.42 5.99 0.12
CA ILE A 161 -23.52 6.51 -0.70
C ILE A 161 -24.36 5.36 -1.24
N HIS A 162 -23.74 4.46 -2.02
CA HIS A 162 -24.43 3.35 -2.66
C HIS A 162 -23.44 2.31 -3.20
N ARG A 163 -23.83 1.02 -3.24
CA ARG A 163 -23.00 -0.08 -3.76
C ARG A 163 -22.76 0.03 -5.27
N ARG A 164 -23.82 0.29 -6.03
CA ARG A 164 -23.72 0.62 -7.48
C ARG A 164 -22.93 1.91 -7.64
N ASN A 165 -21.96 1.91 -8.56
CA ASN A 165 -21.06 3.02 -8.85
C ASN A 165 -20.18 3.47 -7.67
N HIS A 166 -19.96 2.61 -6.66
CA HIS A 166 -19.13 2.95 -5.50
C HIS A 166 -17.73 3.43 -5.91
N ALA A 167 -17.11 2.83 -6.93
CA ALA A 167 -15.82 3.28 -7.47
C ALA A 167 -15.84 4.77 -7.87
N HIS A 168 -16.86 5.21 -8.63
CA HIS A 168 -17.01 6.60 -9.05
C HIS A 168 -17.30 7.54 -7.87
N HIS A 169 -18.15 7.11 -6.94
CA HIS A 169 -18.43 7.86 -5.71
C HIS A 169 -17.16 8.03 -4.87
N SER A 170 -16.39 6.97 -4.66
CA SER A 170 -15.12 6.97 -3.94
C SER A 170 -14.12 7.93 -4.58
N ALA A 171 -14.00 7.92 -5.91
CA ALA A 171 -13.12 8.81 -6.65
C ALA A 171 -13.49 10.28 -6.42
N LEU A 172 -14.78 10.63 -6.58
CA LEU A 172 -15.28 12.00 -6.38
C LEU A 172 -15.14 12.47 -4.93
N MET A 173 -15.43 11.60 -3.95
CA MET A 173 -15.28 11.91 -2.53
C MET A 173 -13.82 12.08 -2.12
N SER A 174 -12.89 11.39 -2.79
CA SER A 174 -11.45 11.46 -2.49
C SER A 174 -10.83 12.80 -2.91
N VAL A 175 -11.33 13.45 -3.98
CA VAL A 175 -10.78 14.73 -4.47
C VAL A 175 -10.70 15.80 -3.36
N PRO A 176 -11.81 16.20 -2.69
CA PRO A 176 -11.74 17.24 -1.67
C PRO A 176 -10.94 16.82 -0.43
N ILE A 177 -10.92 15.52 -0.08
CA ILE A 177 -10.12 15.01 1.03
C ILE A 177 -8.64 15.21 0.74
N LEU A 178 -8.17 14.76 -0.42
CA LEU A 178 -6.76 14.84 -0.82
C LEU A 178 -6.31 16.29 -1.07
N GLN A 179 -7.19 17.14 -1.61
CA GLN A 179 -6.93 18.59 -1.75
C GLN A 179 -6.72 19.28 -0.40
N LYS A 180 -7.60 19.02 0.59
CA LYS A 180 -7.44 19.56 1.96
C LYS A 180 -6.13 19.13 2.61
N MET A 181 -5.59 17.98 2.20
CA MET A 181 -4.32 17.43 2.68
C MET A 181 -3.10 17.95 1.89
N GLY A 182 -3.30 18.85 0.93
CA GLY A 182 -2.23 19.47 0.14
C GLY A 182 -1.62 18.56 -0.93
N MET A 183 -2.31 17.49 -1.33
CA MET A 183 -1.84 16.63 -2.43
C MET A 183 -1.86 17.40 -3.77
N PRO A 184 -0.80 17.36 -4.59
CA PRO A 184 -0.78 17.92 -5.94
C PRO A 184 -1.88 17.34 -6.83
N LEU A 185 -2.47 18.16 -7.69
CA LEU A 185 -3.61 17.76 -8.53
C LEU A 185 -3.26 16.61 -9.48
N GLU A 186 -2.02 16.56 -9.97
CA GLU A 186 -1.51 15.50 -10.84
C GLU A 186 -1.56 14.13 -10.15
N GLU A 187 -1.24 14.08 -8.86
CA GLU A 187 -1.29 12.85 -8.07
C GLU A 187 -2.71 12.49 -7.63
N ILE A 188 -3.53 13.50 -7.31
CA ILE A 188 -4.96 13.31 -7.08
C ILE A 188 -5.60 12.67 -8.32
N ALA A 189 -5.25 13.12 -9.52
CA ALA A 189 -5.76 12.56 -10.77
C ALA A 189 -5.37 11.08 -10.92
N VAL A 190 -4.12 10.70 -10.57
CA VAL A 190 -3.68 9.29 -10.58
C VAL A 190 -4.47 8.45 -9.58
N VAL A 191 -4.59 8.91 -8.34
CA VAL A 191 -5.30 8.20 -7.27
C VAL A 191 -6.78 8.02 -7.60
N THR A 192 -7.45 9.10 -8.00
CA THR A 192 -8.90 9.07 -8.28
C THR A 192 -9.22 8.33 -9.56
N SER A 193 -8.35 8.38 -10.57
CA SER A 193 -8.48 7.54 -11.77
C SER A 193 -8.32 6.06 -11.44
N ALA A 194 -7.36 5.70 -10.58
CA ALA A 194 -7.22 4.32 -10.10
C ALA A 194 -8.47 3.85 -9.34
N ILE A 195 -9.01 4.68 -8.45
CA ILE A 195 -10.23 4.37 -7.71
C ILE A 195 -11.43 4.24 -8.64
N ALA A 196 -11.63 5.13 -9.61
CA ALA A 196 -12.80 5.08 -10.50
C ALA A 196 -12.83 3.82 -11.37
N ASN A 197 -11.66 3.24 -11.67
CA ASN A 197 -11.50 2.14 -12.62
C ASN A 197 -11.28 0.76 -11.98
N HIS A 198 -11.45 0.61 -10.66
CA HIS A 198 -11.10 -0.65 -9.97
C HIS A 198 -12.23 -1.71 -9.97
N ASP A 199 -13.46 -1.34 -10.29
CA ASP A 199 -14.63 -2.23 -10.18
C ASP A 199 -14.95 -2.98 -11.49
N GLU A 200 -15.53 -4.18 -11.36
CA GLU A 200 -15.68 -5.16 -12.46
C GLU A 200 -16.70 -4.76 -13.55
N GLY A 201 -17.58 -3.79 -13.28
CA GLY A 201 -18.63 -3.37 -14.20
C GLY A 201 -18.12 -2.52 -15.37
N ASP A 202 -17.46 -1.41 -15.04
CA ASP A 202 -17.04 -0.38 -16.02
C ASP A 202 -15.54 -0.03 -15.89
N GLY A 203 -14.80 -0.70 -15.02
CA GLY A 203 -13.40 -0.40 -14.73
C GLY A 203 -12.41 -1.10 -15.66
N GLN A 204 -11.25 -0.48 -15.86
CA GLN A 204 -10.12 -1.05 -16.58
C GLN A 204 -8.79 -0.53 -16.03
N PRO A 205 -7.70 -1.30 -16.03
CA PRO A 205 -6.40 -0.80 -15.61
C PRO A 205 -5.91 0.30 -16.57
N VAL A 206 -5.68 1.51 -16.05
CA VAL A 206 -5.27 2.71 -16.80
C VAL A 206 -3.89 3.25 -16.40
N SER A 207 -3.31 2.71 -15.33
CA SER A 207 -2.00 3.06 -14.78
C SER A 207 -1.47 1.94 -13.88
N ASN A 208 -0.18 1.96 -13.56
CA ASN A 208 0.42 1.01 -12.60
C ASN A 208 -0.31 1.01 -11.25
N VAL A 209 -0.68 2.21 -10.77
CA VAL A 209 -1.44 2.41 -9.52
C VAL A 209 -2.80 1.72 -9.59
N SER A 210 -3.54 1.91 -10.69
CA SER A 210 -4.84 1.26 -10.89
C SER A 210 -4.72 -0.26 -11.03
N ALA A 211 -3.70 -0.75 -11.73
CA ALA A 211 -3.49 -2.18 -11.91
C ALA A 211 -3.16 -2.87 -10.57
N ALA A 212 -2.31 -2.26 -9.75
CA ALA A 212 -2.01 -2.75 -8.42
C ALA A 212 -3.24 -2.76 -7.50
N LEU A 213 -4.07 -1.72 -7.54
CA LEU A 213 -5.34 -1.67 -6.81
C LEU A 213 -6.28 -2.80 -7.23
N ILE A 214 -6.50 -2.98 -8.54
CA ILE A 214 -7.36 -4.06 -9.07
C ILE A 214 -6.87 -5.43 -8.58
N ILE A 215 -5.59 -5.73 -8.75
CA ILE A 215 -5.02 -7.02 -8.33
C ILE A 215 -5.17 -7.22 -6.81
N ALA A 216 -4.93 -6.16 -6.03
CA ALA A 216 -5.01 -6.21 -4.57
C ALA A 216 -6.44 -6.43 -4.06
N ASP A 217 -7.42 -5.72 -4.61
CA ASP A 217 -8.84 -5.86 -4.22
C ASP A 217 -9.37 -7.25 -4.63
N LYS A 218 -9.19 -7.62 -5.90
CA LYS A 218 -9.73 -8.89 -6.43
C LYS A 218 -9.08 -10.12 -5.82
N SER A 219 -7.90 -9.99 -5.21
CA SER A 219 -7.25 -11.07 -4.45
C SER A 219 -7.66 -11.17 -2.98
N ASP A 220 -8.42 -10.20 -2.42
CA ASP A 220 -8.84 -10.21 -1.00
C ASP A 220 -10.01 -11.16 -0.74
N VAL A 221 -9.70 -12.46 -0.84
CA VAL A 221 -10.61 -13.59 -0.71
C VAL A 221 -10.27 -14.32 0.59
N LEU A 222 -11.06 -14.10 1.64
CA LEU A 222 -10.71 -14.58 2.97
C LEU A 222 -11.96 -14.93 3.77
N ARG A 223 -11.89 -16.00 4.56
CA ARG A 223 -12.94 -16.40 5.51
C ARG A 223 -13.29 -15.30 6.51
N SER A 224 -12.31 -14.50 6.93
CA SER A 224 -12.52 -13.38 7.85
C SER A 224 -13.38 -12.25 7.26
N ARG A 225 -13.63 -12.23 5.94
CA ARG A 225 -14.57 -11.28 5.34
C ARG A 225 -16.02 -11.63 5.59
N VAL A 226 -16.31 -12.87 6.00
CA VAL A 226 -17.67 -13.36 6.14
C VAL A 226 -18.22 -12.99 7.52
N ARG A 227 -19.28 -12.16 7.54
CA ARG A 227 -19.82 -11.60 8.79
C ARG A 227 -20.71 -12.56 9.58
N ASN A 228 -21.47 -13.40 8.88
CA ASN A 228 -22.42 -14.33 9.50
C ASN A 228 -22.06 -15.78 9.14
N PRO A 229 -21.43 -16.57 10.02
CA PRO A 229 -20.96 -17.92 9.70
C PRO A 229 -22.07 -18.97 9.55
N LYS A 230 -23.35 -18.58 9.60
CA LYS A 230 -24.48 -19.51 9.46
C LYS A 230 -24.68 -19.87 7.98
N LEU A 231 -24.38 -21.13 7.64
CA LEU A 231 -24.44 -21.70 6.28
C LEU A 231 -25.76 -21.47 5.54
N VAL A 232 -26.89 -21.39 6.26
CA VAL A 232 -28.25 -21.28 5.68
C VAL A 232 -28.49 -19.93 4.99
N SER A 233 -27.72 -18.89 5.29
CA SER A 233 -27.88 -17.54 4.74
C SER A 233 -26.83 -17.14 3.69
N PHE A 234 -25.92 -18.05 3.30
CA PHE A 234 -24.83 -17.67 2.40
C PHE A 234 -25.27 -17.56 0.94
N ASP A 235 -24.96 -16.40 0.34
CA ASP A 235 -24.86 -16.30 -1.10
C ASP A 235 -23.56 -16.94 -1.62
N ILE A 236 -23.38 -16.96 -2.93
CA ILE A 236 -22.19 -17.55 -3.57
C ILE A 236 -20.89 -16.88 -3.08
N HIS A 237 -20.90 -15.55 -2.83
CA HIS A 237 -19.70 -14.79 -2.44
C HIS A 237 -19.29 -15.11 -1.02
N ASP A 238 -20.27 -15.22 -0.11
CA ASP A 238 -20.02 -15.61 1.26
C ASP A 238 -19.50 -17.04 1.35
N ARG A 239 -20.07 -18.00 0.59
CA ARG A 239 -19.57 -19.39 0.57
C ARG A 239 -18.13 -19.47 0.10
N VAL A 240 -17.82 -18.80 -1.01
CA VAL A 240 -16.48 -18.74 -1.60
C VAL A 240 -15.46 -18.12 -0.64
N ASN A 241 -15.82 -17.04 0.05
CA ASN A 241 -14.96 -16.44 1.06
C ASN A 241 -14.83 -17.35 2.30
N TYR A 242 -15.93 -17.93 2.79
CA TYR A 242 -15.95 -18.77 3.98
C TYR A 242 -15.13 -20.06 3.80
N ALA A 243 -15.14 -20.61 2.58
CA ALA A 243 -14.36 -21.77 2.19
C ALA A 243 -12.86 -21.46 2.00
N ALA A 244 -12.46 -20.19 1.85
CA ALA A 244 -11.05 -19.82 1.71
C ALA A 244 -10.28 -19.96 3.04
N MET A 245 -9.49 -21.02 3.15
CA MET A 245 -8.61 -21.31 4.29
C MET A 245 -7.35 -20.42 4.28
N SER A 246 -6.85 -20.08 3.10
CA SER A 246 -5.76 -19.12 2.92
C SER A 246 -5.83 -18.44 1.56
N SER A 247 -5.38 -17.18 1.50
CA SER A 247 -5.20 -16.40 0.28
C SER A 247 -3.84 -15.70 0.33
N GLU A 248 -2.99 -16.03 -0.62
CA GLU A 248 -1.63 -15.49 -0.76
C GLU A 248 -1.46 -14.93 -2.17
N LEU A 249 -0.95 -13.70 -2.26
CA LEU A 249 -0.58 -13.07 -3.52
C LEU A 249 0.95 -13.04 -3.60
N VAL A 250 1.50 -13.68 -4.64
CA VAL A 250 2.94 -13.84 -4.83
C VAL A 250 3.34 -13.11 -6.11
N VAL A 251 4.35 -12.22 -6.04
CA VAL A 251 4.89 -11.55 -7.22
C VAL A 251 6.29 -12.07 -7.53
N GLU A 252 6.40 -12.79 -8.64
CA GLU A 252 7.65 -13.40 -9.11
C GLU A 252 8.20 -12.55 -10.26
N ARG A 253 8.85 -11.44 -9.91
CA ARG A 253 9.40 -10.46 -10.86
C ARG A 253 10.24 -11.09 -11.98
N GLU A 254 11.15 -12.00 -11.63
CA GLU A 254 12.04 -12.65 -12.62
C GLU A 254 11.28 -13.54 -13.63
N LYS A 255 10.07 -13.98 -13.27
CA LYS A 255 9.20 -14.77 -14.13
C LYS A 255 8.12 -13.93 -14.81
N TYR A 256 8.08 -12.63 -14.54
CA TYR A 256 7.00 -11.74 -14.98
C TYR A 256 5.63 -12.32 -14.62
N LEU A 257 5.47 -12.84 -13.40
CA LEU A 257 4.28 -13.60 -13.00
C LEU A 257 3.74 -13.11 -11.66
N ILE A 258 2.44 -12.85 -11.60
CA ILE A 258 1.68 -12.58 -10.37
C ILE A 258 0.75 -13.77 -10.14
N THR A 259 0.89 -14.44 -9.00
CA THR A 259 0.10 -15.64 -8.67
C THR A 259 -0.78 -15.40 -7.45
N LEU A 260 -2.08 -15.57 -7.60
CA LEU A 260 -3.00 -15.72 -6.47
C LEU A 260 -3.11 -17.19 -6.09
N LYS A 261 -2.63 -17.55 -4.91
CA LYS A 261 -2.72 -18.90 -4.35
C LYS A 261 -3.84 -18.96 -3.33
N LEU A 262 -4.82 -19.82 -3.56
CA LEU A 262 -5.93 -20.09 -2.66
C LEU A 262 -5.87 -21.53 -2.17
N LYS A 263 -6.10 -21.70 -0.86
CA LYS A 263 -6.47 -23.00 -0.28
C LYS A 263 -7.93 -22.94 0.10
N VAL A 264 -8.75 -23.83 -0.45
CA VAL A 264 -10.20 -23.78 -0.33
C VAL A 264 -10.76 -25.11 0.15
N ASP A 265 -11.75 -25.03 1.03
CA ASP A 265 -12.54 -26.18 1.45
C ASP A 265 -13.64 -26.47 0.41
N THR A 266 -13.40 -27.47 -0.43
CA THR A 266 -14.31 -27.83 -1.53
C THR A 266 -15.59 -28.53 -1.06
N VAL A 267 -15.69 -28.88 0.23
CA VAL A 267 -16.94 -29.38 0.84
C VAL A 267 -17.89 -28.21 1.11
N ILE A 268 -17.35 -27.05 1.48
CA ILE A 268 -18.13 -25.84 1.76
C ILE A 268 -18.54 -25.15 0.45
N SER A 269 -17.63 -25.06 -0.52
CA SER A 269 -17.87 -24.40 -1.80
C SER A 269 -17.23 -25.21 -2.93
N PRO A 270 -18.01 -25.84 -3.82
CA PRO A 270 -17.48 -26.55 -4.98
C PRO A 270 -16.61 -25.64 -5.86
N LEU A 271 -15.63 -26.21 -6.56
CA LEU A 271 -14.74 -25.44 -7.46
C LEU A 271 -15.51 -24.68 -8.55
N MET A 272 -16.65 -25.21 -9.03
CA MET A 272 -17.47 -24.51 -10.02
C MET A 272 -18.03 -23.17 -9.52
N GLU A 273 -18.41 -23.06 -8.24
CA GLU A 273 -18.87 -21.78 -7.66
C GLU A 273 -17.73 -20.76 -7.58
N TYR A 274 -16.50 -21.22 -7.35
CA TYR A 274 -15.32 -20.36 -7.45
C TYR A 274 -15.16 -19.84 -8.87
N PHE A 275 -15.25 -20.69 -9.90
CA PHE A 275 -15.14 -20.22 -11.28
C PHE A 275 -16.21 -19.18 -11.64
N GLU A 276 -17.46 -19.41 -11.24
CA GLU A 276 -18.58 -18.51 -11.56
C GLU A 276 -18.35 -17.08 -11.05
N ILE A 277 -17.84 -16.93 -9.83
CA ILE A 277 -17.53 -15.61 -9.24
C ILE A 277 -16.20 -15.05 -9.75
N PHE A 278 -15.20 -15.90 -9.97
CA PHE A 278 -13.85 -15.45 -10.27
C PHE A 278 -13.62 -15.15 -11.74
N LEU A 279 -14.47 -15.57 -12.68
CA LEU A 279 -14.22 -15.31 -14.10
C LEU A 279 -14.03 -13.83 -14.42
N THR A 280 -14.91 -12.96 -13.91
CA THR A 280 -14.81 -11.50 -14.10
C THR A 280 -13.59 -10.93 -13.38
N ARG A 281 -13.41 -11.30 -12.11
CA ARG A 281 -12.27 -10.91 -11.26
C ARG A 281 -10.92 -11.29 -11.86
N MET A 282 -10.80 -12.51 -12.36
CA MET A 282 -9.61 -13.03 -13.03
C MET A 282 -9.36 -12.32 -14.34
N LYS A 283 -10.39 -12.08 -15.16
CA LYS A 283 -10.23 -11.34 -16.41
C LYS A 283 -9.62 -9.96 -16.13
N MET A 284 -10.21 -9.22 -15.20
CA MET A 284 -9.74 -7.90 -14.81
C MET A 284 -8.32 -7.94 -14.21
N SER A 285 -8.02 -8.94 -13.36
CA SER A 285 -6.69 -9.12 -12.78
C SER A 285 -5.63 -9.48 -13.82
N ARG A 286 -5.98 -10.26 -14.86
CA ARG A 286 -5.10 -10.55 -16.00
C ARG A 286 -4.82 -9.29 -16.83
N GLU A 287 -5.84 -8.48 -17.09
CA GLU A 287 -5.67 -7.20 -17.78
C GLU A 287 -4.77 -6.26 -16.97
N ALA A 288 -4.98 -6.19 -15.65
CA ALA A 288 -4.14 -5.40 -14.75
C ALA A 288 -2.68 -5.89 -14.72
N ALA A 289 -2.46 -7.19 -14.61
CA ALA A 289 -1.11 -7.75 -14.63
C ALA A 289 -0.41 -7.48 -15.97
N LYS A 290 -1.13 -7.60 -17.10
CA LYS A 290 -0.59 -7.27 -18.43
C LYS A 290 -0.12 -5.82 -18.51
N LEU A 291 -0.85 -4.86 -17.94
CA LEU A 291 -0.40 -3.46 -17.86
C LEU A 291 0.92 -3.34 -17.10
N LEU A 292 1.10 -4.14 -16.04
CA LEU A 292 2.34 -4.23 -15.25
C LEU A 292 3.43 -5.08 -15.91
N ASN A 293 3.28 -5.48 -17.18
CA ASN A 293 4.16 -6.38 -17.91
C ASN A 293 4.35 -7.75 -17.21
N CYS A 294 3.28 -8.27 -16.62
CA CYS A 294 3.24 -9.58 -15.98
C CYS A 294 2.08 -10.43 -16.50
N ASP A 295 2.25 -11.74 -16.47
CA ASP A 295 1.15 -12.70 -16.50
C ASP A 295 0.47 -12.80 -15.13
N TYR A 296 -0.78 -13.25 -15.11
CA TYR A 296 -1.54 -13.52 -13.89
C TYR A 296 -2.03 -14.96 -13.88
N GLN A 297 -1.82 -15.64 -12.76
CA GLN A 297 -2.24 -17.03 -12.55
C GLN A 297 -3.04 -17.17 -11.24
N LEU A 298 -4.10 -17.96 -11.29
CA LEU A 298 -4.81 -18.42 -10.09
C LEU A 298 -4.42 -19.87 -9.82
N VAL A 299 -4.06 -20.19 -8.58
CA VAL A 299 -3.76 -21.56 -8.13
C VAL A 299 -4.70 -21.90 -6.99
N ILE A 300 -5.54 -22.93 -7.15
CA ILE A 300 -6.46 -23.39 -6.11
C ILE A 300 -6.07 -24.79 -5.68
N ASN A 301 -5.83 -25.00 -4.39
CA ASN A 301 -5.44 -26.30 -3.82
C ASN A 301 -4.24 -26.95 -4.56
N GLY A 302 -3.29 -26.12 -5.02
CA GLY A 302 -2.10 -26.56 -5.77
C GLY A 302 -2.33 -26.78 -7.26
N VAL A 303 -3.55 -26.62 -7.76
CA VAL A 303 -3.87 -26.77 -9.19
C VAL A 303 -3.88 -25.38 -9.86
N PRO A 304 -3.03 -25.13 -10.86
CA PRO A 304 -3.04 -23.89 -11.63
C PRO A 304 -4.25 -23.85 -12.56
N LEU A 305 -4.89 -22.69 -12.60
CA LEU A 305 -6.02 -22.36 -13.47
C LEU A 305 -5.54 -21.27 -14.45
N SER A 306 -5.24 -21.69 -15.67
CA SER A 306 -4.73 -20.86 -16.78
C SER A 306 -5.82 -20.28 -17.65
#